data_AF-A0A0B6YZX9-F1
#
_entry.id   AF-A0A0B6YZX9-F1
#
_cell.length_a   1.000
_cell.length_b   1.000
_cell.length_c   1.000
_cell.angle_alpha   90.00
_cell.angle_beta   90.00
_cell.angle_gamma   90.00
#
_symmetry.space_group_name_H-M   'P 1'
#
loop_
_entity.id
_entity.type
_entity.pdbx_description
1 polymer ?
#
loop_
_entity_poly.entity_id
_entity_poly.type
_entity_poly.pdbx_seq_one_letter_code
_entity_poly.pdbx_strand_id
1 'polypeptide(L)'
;HKIPFNCTNMTSWFEVNITEEYNASFIPRLYPDFNCSQEYDGHHYVSPVEEFWLHKTLHITDGIEETGSLRWQLVLCLIGVWLICYFCIWKGVQWTGKVVYVTALFPYLLLFVLLIRGLTLPGAINGIRYYLTPQIHKLADSSVWVDAVSQILFSYGVGLGRSEER
;
A
#
# COMPACT_ATOMS: atom_id res chain seq x y z
N HIS A 1 7.40 -19.20 4.39
CA HIS A 1 8.70 -19.90 4.37
C HIS A 1 9.57 -19.36 5.50
N LYS A 2 10.12 -20.22 6.38
CA LYS A 2 11.07 -19.79 7.42
C LYS A 2 12.49 -20.01 6.88
N ILE A 3 13.30 -18.96 6.82
CA ILE A 3 14.66 -18.97 6.26
C ILE A 3 15.64 -19.56 7.31
N PRO A 4 16.51 -20.53 6.98
CA PRO A 4 17.49 -21.09 7.91
C PRO A 4 18.55 -20.07 8.34
N PHE A 5 19.13 -20.29 9.53
CA PHE A 5 20.35 -19.62 9.99
C PHE A 5 21.58 -20.41 9.54
N ASN A 6 22.60 -19.71 9.06
CA ASN A 6 23.91 -20.28 8.76
C ASN A 6 24.85 -20.01 9.94
N CYS A 7 25.32 -21.09 10.60
CA CYS A 7 26.21 -21.03 11.75
C CYS A 7 27.61 -21.50 11.36
N THR A 8 28.61 -20.64 11.56
CA THR A 8 29.99 -20.90 11.14
C THR A 8 31.00 -20.69 12.28
N ASN A 9 32.03 -21.53 12.31
CA ASN A 9 33.23 -21.37 13.14
C ASN A 9 34.46 -21.66 12.25
N MET A 10 35.68 -21.41 12.72
CA MET A 10 36.92 -21.53 11.93
C MET A 10 37.15 -22.93 11.30
N THR A 11 36.44 -23.97 11.75
CA THR A 11 36.64 -25.36 11.30
C THR A 11 35.39 -26.06 10.75
N SER A 12 34.18 -25.50 10.93
CA SER A 12 32.93 -26.17 10.55
C SER A 12 31.78 -25.18 10.33
N TRP A 13 30.79 -25.60 9.53
CA TRP A 13 29.57 -24.85 9.23
C TRP A 13 28.35 -25.78 9.19
N PHE A 14 27.18 -25.26 9.54
CA PHE A 14 25.90 -25.98 9.46
C PHE A 14 24.71 -25.02 9.38
N GLU A 15 23.58 -25.51 8.88
CA GLU A 15 22.32 -24.76 8.76
C GLU A 15 21.31 -25.17 9.84
N VAL A 16 20.59 -24.20 10.40
CA VAL A 16 19.56 -24.41 11.43
C VAL A 16 18.22 -23.82 10.97
N ASN A 17 17.20 -24.67 10.87
CA ASN A 17 15.84 -24.24 10.55
C ASN A 17 15.11 -23.68 11.78
N ILE A 18 14.35 -22.60 11.60
CA ILE A 18 13.44 -22.07 12.62
C ILE A 18 12.22 -22.99 12.73
N THR A 19 12.09 -23.74 13.83
CA THR A 19 10.89 -24.56 14.11
C THR A 19 9.91 -23.80 15.02
N GLU A 20 8.82 -24.42 15.47
CA GLU A 20 7.93 -23.78 16.47
C GLU A 20 8.54 -23.75 17.89
N GLU A 21 9.61 -24.50 18.11
CA GLU A 21 10.25 -24.66 19.42
C GLU A 21 11.44 -23.70 19.61
N TYR A 22 12.05 -23.22 18.52
CA TYR A 22 13.22 -22.34 18.55
C TYR A 22 12.99 -21.07 17.72
N ASN A 23 12.85 -19.93 18.40
CA ASN A 23 12.74 -18.62 17.76
C ASN A 23 14.12 -18.09 17.30
N ALA A 24 14.14 -17.17 16.33
CA ALA A 24 15.36 -16.56 15.78
C ALA A 24 16.32 -15.96 16.85
N SER A 25 15.78 -15.52 17.99
CA SER A 25 16.55 -14.98 19.12
C SER A 25 17.24 -16.05 19.99
N PHE A 26 16.88 -17.33 19.86
CA PHE A 26 17.44 -18.43 20.65
C PHE A 26 18.60 -19.13 19.96
N ILE A 27 18.67 -19.11 18.62
CA ILE A 27 19.71 -19.83 17.85
C ILE A 27 21.13 -19.39 18.24
N PRO A 28 21.45 -18.08 18.38
CA PRO A 28 22.78 -17.65 18.82
C PRO A 28 23.11 -18.04 20.28
N ARG A 29 22.10 -18.33 21.10
CA ARG A 29 22.28 -18.75 22.50
C ARG A 29 22.53 -20.24 22.64
N LEU A 30 22.02 -21.05 21.70
CA LEU A 30 22.21 -22.50 21.69
C LEU A 30 23.61 -22.90 21.21
N TYR A 31 24.22 -22.08 20.35
CA TYR A 31 25.56 -22.31 19.79
C TYR A 31 26.46 -21.08 19.96
N PRO A 32 26.91 -20.77 21.20
CA PRO A 32 27.68 -19.56 21.47
C PRO A 32 29.07 -19.55 20.81
N ASP A 33 29.61 -20.73 20.50
CA ASP A 33 30.92 -20.89 19.83
C ASP A 33 30.84 -20.71 18.30
N PHE A 34 29.63 -20.52 17.75
CA PHE A 34 29.41 -20.35 16.32
C PHE A 34 28.86 -18.95 16.02
N ASN A 35 29.38 -18.32 14.97
CA ASN A 35 28.83 -17.09 14.44
C ASN A 35 27.65 -17.45 13.52
N CYS A 36 26.44 -17.24 14.03
CA CYS A 36 25.20 -17.53 13.32
C CYS A 36 24.65 -16.25 12.70
N SER A 37 24.60 -16.21 11.36
CA SER A 37 23.95 -15.16 10.60
C SER A 37 22.78 -15.75 9.82
N GLN A 38 21.75 -14.93 9.60
CA GLN A 38 20.70 -15.29 8.67
C GLN A 38 21.10 -14.73 7.30
N GLU A 39 21.41 -15.62 6.36
CA GLU A 39 21.63 -15.25 4.98
C GLU A 39 20.27 -14.98 4.36
N TYR A 40 19.82 -13.75 4.52
CA TYR A 40 18.67 -13.27 3.81
C TYR A 40 19.10 -12.95 2.37
N ASP A 41 18.66 -13.77 1.43
CA ASP A 41 18.71 -13.41 0.02
C ASP A 41 17.97 -12.08 -0.19
N GLY A 42 18.71 -11.05 -0.58
CA GLY A 42 18.22 -9.69 -0.82
C GLY A 42 17.10 -9.61 -1.85
N HIS A 43 16.91 -10.68 -2.63
CA HIS A 43 15.95 -10.73 -3.73
C HIS A 43 14.51 -11.10 -3.33
N HIS A 44 14.24 -11.51 -2.09
CA HIS A 44 12.91 -11.94 -1.63
C HIS A 44 12.41 -11.25 -0.35
N TYR A 45 12.73 -9.98 -0.15
CA TYR A 45 12.10 -9.17 0.89
C TYR A 45 10.77 -8.60 0.41
N VAL A 46 9.67 -9.30 0.73
CA VAL A 46 8.31 -8.76 0.56
C VAL A 46 7.86 -8.19 1.90
N SER A 47 7.38 -6.95 1.92
CA SER A 47 6.89 -6.35 3.16
C SER A 47 5.64 -7.11 3.65
N PRO A 48 5.41 -7.26 4.97
CA PRO A 48 4.23 -7.96 5.48
C PRO A 48 2.90 -7.35 4.99
N VAL A 49 2.89 -6.04 4.73
CA VAL A 49 1.74 -5.32 4.16
C VAL A 49 1.51 -5.71 2.71
N GLU A 50 2.58 -5.82 1.92
CA GLU A 50 2.52 -6.24 0.53
C GLU A 50 2.13 -7.71 0.40
N GLU A 51 2.67 -8.60 1.24
CA GLU A 51 2.26 -10.01 1.29
C GLU A 51 0.78 -10.13 1.67
N PHE A 52 0.34 -9.39 2.69
CA PHE A 52 -1.06 -9.34 3.08
C PHE A 52 -1.97 -8.80 1.97
N TRP A 53 -1.57 -7.75 1.28
CA TRP A 53 -2.35 -7.18 0.19
C TRP A 53 -2.46 -8.16 -0.99
N LEU A 54 -1.31 -8.65 -1.47
CA LEU A 54 -1.23 -9.48 -2.68
C LEU A 54 -1.77 -10.89 -2.47
N HIS A 55 -1.43 -11.55 -1.37
CA HIS A 55 -1.75 -12.96 -1.16
C HIS A 55 -3.00 -13.17 -0.31
N LYS A 56 -3.24 -12.33 0.71
CA LYS A 56 -4.41 -12.48 1.59
C LYS A 56 -5.64 -11.73 1.08
N THR A 57 -5.48 -10.49 0.63
CA THR A 57 -6.62 -9.63 0.25
C THR A 57 -7.04 -9.87 -1.20
N LEU A 58 -6.11 -9.69 -2.14
CA LEU A 58 -6.38 -9.89 -3.56
C LEU A 58 -6.32 -11.36 -3.96
N HIS A 59 -5.30 -12.07 -3.47
CA HIS A 59 -4.91 -13.41 -3.93
C HIS A 59 -4.69 -13.45 -5.44
N ILE A 60 -3.65 -12.71 -5.83
CA ILE A 60 -3.21 -12.63 -7.20
C ILE A 60 -2.77 -14.01 -7.71
N THR A 61 -3.21 -14.37 -8.92
CA THR A 61 -2.75 -15.58 -9.62
C THR A 61 -1.47 -15.27 -10.41
N ASP A 62 -0.74 -16.32 -10.81
CA ASP A 62 0.52 -16.19 -11.55
C ASP A 62 0.36 -15.63 -12.98
N GLY A 63 -0.88 -15.51 -13.49
CA GLY A 63 -1.16 -14.91 -14.80
C GLY A 63 -2.62 -14.47 -14.99
N ILE A 64 -2.85 -13.57 -15.96
CA ILE A 64 -4.19 -13.06 -16.32
C ILE A 64 -5.09 -14.12 -16.96
N GLU A 65 -4.50 -15.18 -17.53
CA GLU A 65 -5.21 -16.29 -18.16
C GLU A 65 -5.80 -17.26 -17.12
N GLU A 66 -5.22 -17.29 -15.91
CA GLU A 66 -5.71 -18.06 -14.78
C GLU A 66 -6.61 -17.19 -13.91
N THR A 67 -7.88 -17.10 -14.32
CA THR A 67 -8.91 -16.51 -13.49
C THR A 67 -9.15 -17.42 -12.28
N GLY A 68 -8.50 -17.06 -11.17
CA GLY A 68 -8.61 -17.80 -9.90
C GLY A 68 -10.01 -17.80 -9.31
N SER A 69 -10.14 -18.27 -8.08
CA SER A 69 -11.44 -18.34 -7.38
C SER A 69 -11.98 -16.94 -7.02
N LEU A 70 -13.29 -16.72 -7.23
CA LEU A 70 -13.98 -15.51 -6.78
C LEU A 70 -13.90 -15.34 -5.25
N ARG A 71 -13.39 -14.20 -4.79
CA ARG A 71 -13.31 -13.85 -3.37
C ARG A 71 -14.66 -13.31 -2.86
N TRP A 72 -15.40 -14.14 -2.16
CA TRP A 72 -16.71 -13.78 -1.60
C TRP A 72 -16.68 -12.54 -0.70
N GLN A 73 -15.58 -12.29 0.02
CA GLN A 73 -15.41 -11.09 0.85
C GLN A 73 -15.40 -9.80 0.01
N LEU A 74 -14.72 -9.81 -1.13
CA LEU A 74 -14.68 -8.66 -2.06
C LEU A 74 -16.04 -8.46 -2.73
N VAL A 75 -16.73 -9.56 -3.08
CA VAL A 75 -18.09 -9.51 -3.63
C VAL A 75 -19.09 -8.91 -2.64
N LEU A 76 -19.04 -9.34 -1.38
CA LEU A 76 -19.88 -8.77 -0.32
C LEU A 76 -19.56 -7.30 -0.06
N CYS A 77 -18.28 -6.92 -0.09
CA CYS A 77 -17.86 -5.53 -0.01
C CYS A 77 -18.44 -4.69 -1.16
N LEU A 78 -18.37 -5.21 -2.39
CA LEU A 78 -18.92 -4.56 -3.57
C LEU A 78 -20.44 -4.38 -3.48
N ILE A 79 -21.17 -5.41 -3.07
CA ILE A 79 -22.62 -5.34 -2.85
C ILE A 79 -22.94 -4.30 -1.78
N GLY A 80 -22.17 -4.28 -0.68
CA GLY A 80 -22.33 -3.28 0.39
C GLY A 80 -22.16 -1.84 -0.12
N VAL A 81 -21.13 -1.57 -0.91
CA VAL A 81 -20.90 -0.24 -1.52
C VAL A 81 -22.06 0.14 -2.44
N TRP A 82 -22.53 -0.78 -3.30
CA TRP A 82 -23.67 -0.53 -4.18
C TRP A 82 -24.95 -0.21 -3.41
N LEU A 83 -25.24 -0.93 -2.32
CA LEU A 83 -26.39 -0.65 -1.46
C LEU A 83 -26.27 0.72 -0.80
N ILE A 84 -25.09 1.09 -0.30
CA ILE A 84 -24.85 2.41 0.29
C ILE A 84 -25.08 3.51 -0.75
N CYS A 85 -24.50 3.38 -1.95
CA CYS A 85 -24.72 4.33 -3.05
C CYS A 85 -26.20 4.48 -3.40
N TYR A 86 -26.93 3.35 -3.47
CA TYR A 86 -28.37 3.35 -3.71
C TYR A 86 -29.11 4.12 -2.61
N PHE A 87 -28.84 3.85 -1.33
CA PHE A 87 -29.48 4.55 -0.21
C PHE A 87 -29.17 6.05 -0.17
N CYS A 88 -27.94 6.46 -0.54
CA CYS A 88 -27.58 7.87 -0.64
C CYS A 88 -28.48 8.61 -1.64
N ILE A 89 -28.73 8.01 -2.82
CA ILE A 89 -29.48 8.64 -3.91
C ILE A 89 -31.00 8.52 -3.72
N TRP A 90 -31.49 7.42 -3.15
CA TRP A 90 -32.92 7.07 -3.13
C TRP A 90 -33.81 8.10 -2.42
N LYS A 91 -33.32 8.76 -1.34
CA LYS A 91 -34.09 9.83 -0.66
C LYS A 91 -34.06 11.20 -1.37
N GLY A 92 -33.43 11.29 -2.54
CA GLY A 92 -33.36 12.49 -3.36
C GLY A 92 -32.25 13.47 -2.95
N VAL A 93 -32.10 14.52 -3.77
CA VAL A 93 -30.98 15.48 -3.72
C VAL A 93 -30.90 16.24 -2.37
N GLN A 94 -32.05 16.47 -1.71
CA GLN A 94 -32.10 17.17 -0.42
C GLN A 94 -31.43 16.38 0.73
N TRP A 95 -31.53 15.05 0.69
CA TRP A 95 -30.92 14.17 1.70
C TRP A 95 -29.47 13.83 1.32
N THR A 96 -29.21 13.55 0.03
CA THR A 96 -27.86 13.42 -0.54
C THR A 96 -27.01 14.65 -0.19
N GLY A 97 -27.51 15.87 -0.36
CA GLY A 97 -26.75 17.09 -0.07
C GLY A 97 -26.24 17.16 1.38
N LYS A 98 -27.07 16.76 2.35
CA LYS A 98 -26.67 16.70 3.77
C LYS A 98 -25.54 15.71 4.04
N VAL A 99 -25.61 14.53 3.44
CA VAL A 99 -24.56 13.51 3.55
C VAL A 99 -23.28 13.99 2.86
N VAL A 100 -23.40 14.65 1.70
CA VAL A 100 -22.28 15.18 0.94
C VAL A 100 -21.48 16.20 1.75
N TYR A 101 -22.11 17.06 2.55
CA TYR A 101 -21.35 17.99 3.41
C TYR A 101 -20.42 17.24 4.37
N VAL A 102 -20.87 16.13 4.95
CA VAL A 102 -20.03 15.33 5.85
C VAL A 102 -18.93 14.61 5.07
N THR A 103 -19.27 13.96 3.96
CA THR A 103 -18.28 13.22 3.15
C THR A 103 -17.29 14.13 2.43
N ALA A 104 -17.64 15.38 2.13
CA ALA A 104 -16.73 16.36 1.56
C ALA A 104 -15.77 16.92 2.61
N LEU A 105 -16.23 17.14 3.85
CA LEU A 105 -15.39 17.69 4.93
C LEU A 105 -14.47 16.64 5.57
N PHE A 106 -14.90 15.38 5.65
CA PHE A 106 -14.16 14.31 6.32
C PHE A 106 -12.75 14.08 5.75
N PRO A 107 -12.52 14.01 4.43
CA PRO A 107 -11.18 13.90 3.85
C PRO A 107 -10.26 15.07 4.25
N TYR A 108 -10.76 16.31 4.30
CA TYR A 108 -9.94 17.46 4.72
C TYR A 108 -9.53 17.36 6.19
N LEU A 109 -10.44 16.91 7.07
CA LEU A 109 -10.12 16.67 8.47
C LEU A 109 -9.06 15.57 8.62
N LEU A 110 -9.21 14.45 7.90
CA LEU A 110 -8.21 13.38 7.90
C LEU A 110 -6.85 13.87 7.40
N LEU A 111 -6.82 14.62 6.29
CA LEU A 111 -5.58 15.20 5.75
C LEU A 111 -4.92 16.14 6.76
N PHE A 112 -5.71 16.95 7.47
CA PHE A 112 -5.19 17.85 8.50
C PHE A 112 -4.55 17.10 9.67
N VAL A 113 -5.22 16.05 10.18
CA VAL A 113 -4.68 15.21 11.27
C VAL A 113 -3.44 14.44 10.80
N LEU A 114 -3.47 13.88 9.59
CA LEU A 114 -2.34 13.18 8.99
C LEU A 114 -1.16 14.13 8.75
N LEU A 115 -1.41 15.38 8.37
CA LEU A 115 -0.36 16.39 8.21
C LEU A 115 0.33 16.68 9.55
N ILE A 116 -0.43 16.96 10.61
CA ILE A 116 0.15 17.20 11.95
C ILE A 116 0.97 15.99 12.39
N ARG A 117 0.39 14.78 12.30
CA ARG A 117 1.09 13.54 12.66
C ARG A 117 2.35 13.33 11.82
N GLY A 118 2.26 13.52 10.52
CA GLY A 118 3.38 13.39 9.58
C GLY A 118 4.52 14.34 9.90
N LEU A 119 4.22 15.61 10.24
CA LEU A 119 5.23 16.60 10.61
C LEU A 119 5.85 16.34 11.99
N THR A 120 5.12 15.70 12.92
CA THR A 120 5.65 15.33 14.24
C THR A 120 6.58 14.11 14.23
N LEU A 121 6.64 13.34 13.13
CA LEU A 121 7.52 12.17 13.03
C LEU A 121 8.97 12.59 12.75
N PRO A 122 9.96 11.95 13.40
CA PRO A 122 11.36 12.20 13.10
C PRO A 122 11.66 11.80 11.65
N GLY A 123 12.28 12.70 10.88
CA GLY A 123 12.61 12.46 9.47
C GLY A 123 11.61 13.01 8.45
N ALA A 124 10.51 13.65 8.87
CA ALA A 124 9.53 14.27 7.96
C ALA A 124 10.16 15.25 6.96
N ILE A 125 11.16 16.02 7.41
CA ILE A 125 11.89 17.00 6.60
C ILE A 125 12.59 16.35 5.39
N ASN A 126 13.07 15.11 5.52
CA ASN A 126 13.73 14.42 4.41
C ASN A 126 12.74 14.06 3.31
N GLY A 127 11.53 13.62 3.67
CA GLY A 127 10.44 13.37 2.72
C GLY A 127 10.00 14.64 2.01
N ILE A 128 9.86 15.76 2.74
CA ILE A 128 9.51 17.07 2.17
C ILE A 128 10.59 17.54 1.18
N ARG A 129 11.87 17.41 1.54
CA ARG A 129 12.98 17.76 0.65
C ARG A 129 12.98 16.91 -0.61
N TYR A 130 12.75 15.60 -0.48
CA TYR A 130 12.66 14.70 -1.64
C TYR A 130 11.52 15.08 -2.58
N TYR A 131 10.33 15.37 -2.03
CA TYR A 131 9.16 15.78 -2.81
C TYR A 131 9.36 17.11 -3.55
N LEU A 132 10.01 18.08 -2.91
CA LEU A 132 10.17 19.44 -3.46
C LEU A 132 11.43 19.64 -4.31
N THR A 133 12.36 18.68 -4.37
CA THR A 133 13.60 18.83 -5.16
C THR A 133 13.28 18.76 -6.66
N PRO A 134 13.43 19.85 -7.42
CA PRO A 134 13.00 19.88 -8.81
C PRO A 134 14.01 19.16 -9.72
N GLN A 135 13.52 18.20 -10.50
CA GLN A 135 14.31 17.50 -11.52
C GLN A 135 14.09 18.14 -12.90
N ILE A 136 14.81 19.23 -13.18
CA ILE A 136 14.58 20.05 -14.40
C ILE A 136 14.76 19.25 -15.70
N HIS A 137 15.61 18.23 -15.70
CA HIS A 137 15.81 17.36 -16.87
C HIS A 137 14.55 16.58 -17.27
N LYS A 138 13.61 16.33 -16.35
CA LYS A 138 12.33 15.64 -16.62
C LYS A 138 11.34 16.53 -17.38
N LEU A 139 11.49 17.85 -17.31
CA LEU A 139 10.59 18.80 -18.00
C LEU A 139 10.79 18.78 -19.53
N ALA A 140 11.95 18.32 -20.00
CA ALA A 140 12.24 18.18 -21.43
C ALA A 140 11.58 16.94 -22.06
N ASP A 141 11.11 15.99 -21.24
CA ASP A 141 10.38 14.82 -21.70
C ASP A 141 8.91 15.19 -21.99
N SER A 142 8.45 14.93 -23.21
CA SER A 142 7.07 15.19 -23.61
C SER A 142 6.06 14.33 -22.85
N SER A 143 6.47 13.15 -22.36
CA SER A 143 5.61 12.23 -21.60
C SER A 143 5.10 12.87 -20.31
N VAL A 144 5.95 13.64 -19.62
CA VAL A 144 5.58 14.33 -18.36
C VAL A 144 4.45 15.35 -18.58
N TRP A 145 4.42 16.00 -19.75
CA TRP A 145 3.37 16.96 -20.08
C TRP A 145 2.04 16.29 -20.42
N VAL A 146 2.09 15.14 -21.11
CA VAL A 146 0.89 14.34 -21.40
C VAL A 146 0.26 13.86 -20.09
N ASP A 147 1.06 13.30 -19.18
CA ASP A 147 0.59 12.83 -17.88
C ASP A 147 0.01 13.98 -17.03
N ALA A 148 0.67 15.14 -17.00
CA ALA A 148 0.20 16.32 -16.27
C ALA A 148 -1.16 16.82 -16.81
N VAL A 149 -1.32 16.88 -18.13
CA VAL A 149 -2.58 17.30 -18.76
C VAL A 149 -3.67 16.28 -18.46
N SER A 150 -3.39 14.98 -18.60
CA SER A 150 -4.34 13.92 -18.24
C SER A 150 -4.77 14.02 -16.78
N GLN A 151 -3.84 14.24 -15.85
CA GLN A 151 -4.16 14.41 -14.42
C GLN A 151 -5.10 15.60 -14.17
N ILE A 152 -4.86 16.73 -14.83
CA ILE A 152 -5.73 17.92 -14.71
C ILE A 152 -7.12 17.64 -15.29
N LEU A 153 -7.19 17.07 -16.49
CA LEU A 153 -8.47 16.75 -17.15
C LEU A 153 -9.33 15.79 -16.32
N PHE A 154 -8.72 14.73 -15.76
CA PHE A 154 -9.41 13.80 -14.86
C PHE A 154 -9.81 14.45 -13.53
N SER A 155 -8.98 15.33 -12.97
CA SER A 155 -9.27 16.04 -11.72
C SER A 155 -10.47 16.99 -11.86
N TYR A 156 -10.54 17.74 -12.97
CA TYR A 156 -11.66 18.64 -13.25
C TYR A 156 -12.89 17.92 -13.85
N GLY A 157 -12.74 16.69 -14.34
CA GLY A 157 -13.82 15.95 -14.98
C GLY A 157 -14.28 16.57 -16.30
N VAL A 158 -13.37 17.23 -17.03
CA VAL A 158 -13.66 17.86 -18.33
C VAL A 158 -14.08 16.75 -19.30
N GLY A 159 -15.35 16.80 -19.76
CA GLY A 159 -15.97 15.77 -20.61
C GLY A 159 -17.08 14.96 -19.95
N LEU A 160 -17.28 15.08 -18.63
CA LEU A 160 -18.38 14.44 -17.89
C LEU A 160 -19.64 15.32 -17.85
N GLY A 161 -20.12 15.79 -19.02
CA GLY A 161 -21.50 16.21 -19.32
C GLY A 161 -22.39 16.96 -18.29
N ARG A 162 -21.87 17.49 -17.18
CA ARG A 162 -22.61 18.41 -16.32
C ARG A 162 -22.58 19.73 -17.05
N SER A 163 -23.69 20.03 -17.70
CA SER A 163 -23.94 21.34 -18.28
C SER A 163 -23.71 22.39 -17.20
N GLU A 164 -22.61 23.13 -17.35
CA GLU A 164 -22.49 24.50 -16.88
C GLU A 164 -23.56 25.30 -17.63
N GLU A 165 -24.82 25.17 -17.21
CA GLU A 165 -25.89 26.03 -17.68
C GLU A 165 -25.87 27.26 -16.78
N ARG A 166 -25.21 28.29 -17.32
CA ARG A 166 -25.14 29.64 -16.78
C ARG A 166 -26.51 30.31 -16.86
#